data_AF-A0A351HDR6-F1
#
_entry.id   AF-A0A351HDR6-F1
#
_cell.length_a   1.000
_cell.length_b   1.000
_cell.length_c   1.000
_cell.angle_alpha   90.00
_cell.angle_beta   90.00
_cell.angle_gamma   90.00
#
_symmetry.space_group_name_H-M   'P 1'
#
loop_
_entity.id
_entity.type
_entity.pdbx_description
1 polymer ?
#
loop_
_entity_poly.entity_id
_entity_poly.type
_entity_poly.pdbx_seq_one_letter_code
_entity_poly.pdbx_strand_id
1 'polypeptide(L)'
;QAYLDKGYKDFTDRWSPILDVFEEVDVNFALEVHPTEIAFDTASAKRALEAVNQHRRFGFNYDPSHLGYQGVDYVKFIRDFSERIYHVHMKDAWWGHGDGSVGVFGGHTDFTDSRRYWDFRSLGHGDIQFEDIIVALNDIGYAGPLSIEWEDGRMDRVHGGAEAAAFTRKVDFKPNTSAFDAAFDQKNQ
;
A
#
# COMPACT_ATOMS: atom_id res chain seq x y z
N GLN A 1 -22.86 -15.08 0.82
CA GLN A 1 -21.56 -15.80 0.84
C GLN A 1 -21.30 -16.59 -0.43
N ALA A 2 -22.15 -17.54 -0.84
CA ALA A 2 -21.93 -18.40 -2.01
C ALA A 2 -21.53 -17.69 -3.33
N TYR A 3 -22.07 -16.49 -3.62
CA TYR A 3 -21.65 -15.70 -4.80
C TYR A 3 -20.18 -15.27 -4.70
N LEU A 4 -19.75 -14.78 -3.54
CA LEU A 4 -18.37 -14.37 -3.28
C LEU A 4 -17.44 -15.60 -3.32
N ASP A 5 -17.86 -16.73 -2.77
CA ASP A 5 -17.04 -17.95 -2.75
C ASP A 5 -16.80 -18.49 -4.18
N LYS A 6 -17.78 -18.34 -5.09
CA LYS A 6 -17.58 -18.60 -6.51
C LYS A 6 -16.54 -17.65 -7.13
N GLY A 7 -16.54 -16.38 -6.72
CA GLY A 7 -15.54 -15.40 -7.14
C GLY A 7 -14.13 -15.78 -6.70
N TYR A 8 -13.93 -16.14 -5.43
CA TYR A 8 -12.63 -16.62 -4.95
C TYR A 8 -12.22 -17.93 -5.61
N LYS A 9 -13.17 -18.84 -5.91
CA LYS A 9 -12.86 -20.05 -6.67
C LYS A 9 -12.40 -19.73 -8.09
N ASP A 10 -13.07 -18.83 -8.80
CA ASP A 10 -12.66 -18.40 -10.14
C ASP A 10 -11.27 -17.74 -10.10
N PHE A 11 -11.00 -16.92 -9.08
CA PHE A 11 -9.67 -16.38 -8.81
C PHE A 11 -8.64 -17.51 -8.66
N THR A 12 -8.86 -18.49 -7.78
CA THR A 12 -7.98 -19.66 -7.61
C THR A 12 -7.76 -20.42 -8.92
N ASP A 13 -8.83 -20.75 -9.63
CA ASP A 13 -8.78 -21.56 -10.86
C ASP A 13 -7.94 -20.87 -11.95
N ARG A 14 -7.96 -19.53 -12.01
CA ARG A 14 -7.20 -18.73 -12.98
C ARG A 14 -5.77 -18.46 -12.53
N TRP A 15 -5.60 -18.08 -11.26
CA TRP A 15 -4.33 -17.57 -10.77
C TRP A 15 -3.36 -18.65 -10.32
N SER A 16 -3.81 -19.80 -9.83
CA SER A 16 -2.89 -20.86 -9.40
C SER A 16 -1.96 -21.31 -10.54
N PRO A 17 -2.43 -21.61 -11.78
CA PRO A 17 -1.53 -21.96 -12.88
C PRO A 17 -0.59 -20.82 -13.30
N ILE A 18 -1.01 -19.56 -13.12
CA ILE A 18 -0.14 -18.40 -13.38
C ILE A 18 0.97 -18.35 -12.33
N LEU A 19 0.60 -18.52 -11.06
CA LEU A 19 1.54 -18.51 -9.94
C LEU A 19 2.54 -19.67 -9.99
N ASP A 20 2.14 -20.83 -10.51
CA ASP A 20 3.04 -21.94 -10.80
C ASP A 20 4.12 -21.52 -11.81
N VAL A 21 3.77 -20.74 -12.85
CA VAL A 21 4.76 -20.20 -13.79
C VAL A 21 5.68 -19.18 -13.12
N PHE A 22 5.14 -18.28 -12.28
CA PHE A 22 5.96 -17.36 -11.47
C PHE A 22 6.97 -18.11 -10.59
N GLU A 23 6.57 -19.28 -10.05
CA GLU A 23 7.44 -20.16 -9.28
C GLU A 23 8.57 -20.74 -10.15
N GLU A 24 8.24 -21.24 -11.33
CA GLU A 24 9.19 -21.81 -12.30
C GLU A 24 10.26 -20.80 -12.74
N VAL A 25 9.90 -19.52 -12.87
CA VAL A 25 10.82 -18.46 -13.33
C VAL A 25 11.43 -17.63 -12.21
N ASP A 26 11.22 -18.00 -10.95
CA ASP A 26 11.72 -17.30 -9.77
C ASP A 26 11.31 -15.81 -9.68
N VAL A 27 10.05 -15.51 -9.99
CA VAL A 27 9.48 -14.16 -9.92
C VAL A 27 8.36 -14.14 -8.90
N ASN A 28 8.23 -13.03 -8.17
CA ASN A 28 7.10 -12.80 -7.28
C ASN A 28 6.04 -11.94 -7.98
N PHE A 29 4.76 -12.28 -7.78
CA PHE A 29 3.63 -11.45 -8.13
C PHE A 29 3.17 -10.65 -6.91
N ALA A 30 3.09 -9.33 -7.07
CA ALA A 30 2.69 -8.38 -6.04
C ALA A 30 1.35 -7.75 -6.43
N LEU A 31 0.25 -8.27 -5.89
CA LEU A 31 -1.08 -7.69 -6.11
C LEU A 31 -1.18 -6.35 -5.39
N GLU A 32 -1.56 -5.29 -6.09
CA GLU A 32 -1.95 -4.06 -5.41
C GLU A 32 -3.35 -4.24 -4.81
N VAL A 33 -3.46 -4.09 -3.49
CA VAL A 33 -4.76 -4.19 -2.80
C VAL A 33 -5.55 -2.90 -3.07
N HIS A 34 -6.46 -2.99 -4.02
CA HIS A 34 -7.09 -1.85 -4.67
C HIS A 34 -8.59 -2.11 -4.92
N PRO A 35 -9.50 -1.13 -4.75
CA PRO A 35 -10.92 -1.31 -5.05
C PRO A 35 -11.16 -1.77 -6.48
N THR A 36 -12.12 -2.66 -6.70
CA THR A 36 -12.38 -3.40 -7.95
C THR A 36 -11.57 -4.69 -8.15
N GLU A 37 -10.47 -4.88 -7.40
CA GLU A 37 -9.75 -6.15 -7.37
C GLU A 37 -10.41 -7.20 -6.45
N ILE A 38 -9.93 -8.45 -6.52
CA ILE A 38 -10.38 -9.52 -5.61
C ILE A 38 -10.01 -9.26 -4.14
N ALA A 39 -8.95 -8.46 -3.93
CA ALA A 39 -8.49 -7.97 -2.63
C ALA A 39 -8.42 -6.43 -2.68
N PHE A 40 -9.17 -5.78 -1.81
CA PHE A 40 -9.30 -4.32 -1.73
C PHE A 40 -9.26 -3.78 -0.29
N ASP A 41 -9.02 -4.65 0.69
CA ASP A 41 -8.80 -4.34 2.11
C ASP A 41 -8.06 -5.50 2.80
N THR A 42 -7.72 -5.34 4.08
CA THR A 42 -7.05 -6.39 4.88
C THR A 42 -7.82 -7.71 4.93
N ALA A 43 -9.16 -7.68 4.94
CA ALA A 43 -9.96 -8.89 5.09
C ALA A 43 -10.00 -9.70 3.78
N SER A 44 -10.22 -9.03 2.67
CA SER A 44 -10.23 -9.60 1.32
C SER A 44 -8.81 -10.03 0.88
N ALA A 45 -7.76 -9.32 1.31
CA ALA A 45 -6.37 -9.75 1.14
C ALA A 45 -6.07 -11.08 1.84
N LYS A 46 -6.53 -11.28 3.08
CA LYS A 46 -6.43 -12.58 3.79
C LYS A 46 -7.14 -13.68 3.02
N ARG A 47 -8.37 -13.42 2.55
CA ARG A 47 -9.14 -14.38 1.74
C ARG A 47 -8.46 -14.71 0.41
N ALA A 48 -7.84 -13.74 -0.25
CA ALA A 48 -7.11 -13.96 -1.50
C ALA A 48 -5.90 -14.88 -1.28
N LEU A 49 -5.10 -14.64 -0.23
CA LEU A 49 -4.00 -15.53 0.16
C LEU A 49 -4.48 -16.96 0.45
N GLU A 50 -5.58 -17.10 1.20
CA GLU A 50 -6.20 -18.42 1.47
C GLU A 50 -6.66 -19.11 0.18
N ALA A 51 -7.27 -18.35 -0.75
CA ALA A 51 -7.79 -18.88 -2.00
C ALA A 51 -6.69 -19.48 -2.88
N VAL A 52 -5.48 -18.91 -2.90
CA VAL A 52 -4.31 -19.47 -3.60
C VAL A 52 -3.46 -20.38 -2.70
N ASN A 53 -4.03 -20.90 -1.61
CA ASN A 53 -3.34 -21.81 -0.68
C ASN A 53 -1.98 -21.26 -0.19
N GLN A 54 -1.94 -19.97 0.14
CA GLN A 54 -0.74 -19.27 0.63
C GLN A 54 0.46 -19.40 -0.33
N HIS A 55 0.21 -19.50 -1.64
CA HIS A 55 1.27 -19.65 -2.65
C HIS A 55 2.36 -18.59 -2.47
N ARG A 56 3.62 -19.02 -2.29
CA ARG A 56 4.72 -18.14 -1.90
C ARG A 56 5.01 -17.03 -2.91
N ARG A 57 4.68 -17.21 -4.18
CA ARG A 57 4.84 -16.17 -5.21
C ARG A 57 3.73 -15.13 -5.24
N PHE A 58 2.67 -15.30 -4.45
CA PHE A 58 1.60 -14.30 -4.34
C PHE A 58 1.78 -13.48 -3.07
N GLY A 59 2.02 -12.18 -3.25
CA GLY A 59 2.08 -11.19 -2.19
C GLY A 59 1.47 -9.88 -2.65
N PHE A 60 1.89 -8.79 -2.03
CA PHE A 60 1.27 -7.48 -2.19
C PHE A 60 2.26 -6.41 -2.65
N ASN A 61 1.79 -5.59 -3.59
CA ASN A 61 2.28 -4.24 -3.79
C ASN A 61 1.55 -3.38 -2.76
N TYR A 62 2.28 -2.91 -1.76
CA TYR A 62 1.70 -2.05 -0.73
C TYR A 62 1.50 -0.64 -1.27
N ASP A 63 0.26 -0.19 -1.36
CA ASP A 63 -0.12 1.19 -1.66
C ASP A 63 -1.06 1.69 -0.54
N PRO A 64 -0.69 2.76 0.20
CA PRO A 64 -1.48 3.22 1.34
C PRO A 64 -2.70 4.06 0.92
N SER A 65 -2.74 4.59 -0.30
CA SER A 65 -3.70 5.63 -0.70
C SER A 65 -5.14 5.13 -0.64
N HIS A 66 -5.41 3.94 -1.18
CA HIS A 66 -6.73 3.34 -1.20
C HIS A 66 -7.17 2.87 0.18
N LEU A 67 -6.27 2.19 0.88
CA LEU A 67 -6.51 1.72 2.24
C LEU A 67 -6.86 2.88 3.18
N GLY A 68 -6.13 4.00 3.08
CA GLY A 68 -6.33 5.21 3.88
C GLY A 68 -7.73 5.79 3.74
N TYR A 69 -8.16 6.15 2.53
CA TYR A 69 -9.48 6.77 2.36
C TYR A 69 -10.65 5.82 2.68
N GLN A 70 -10.44 4.50 2.59
CA GLN A 70 -11.43 3.49 2.98
C GLN A 70 -11.56 3.35 4.51
N GLY A 71 -10.64 3.95 5.28
CA GLY A 71 -10.56 3.77 6.73
C GLY A 71 -9.95 2.44 7.15
N VAL A 72 -9.22 1.77 6.25
CA VAL A 72 -8.42 0.58 6.58
C VAL A 72 -7.13 1.06 7.25
N ASP A 73 -6.73 0.38 8.33
CA ASP A 73 -5.45 0.63 8.99
C ASP A 73 -4.29 0.17 8.09
N TYR A 74 -3.82 1.08 7.24
CA TYR A 74 -2.78 0.85 6.24
C TYR A 74 -1.40 0.64 6.87
N VAL A 75 -1.17 1.07 8.10
CA VAL A 75 0.08 0.83 8.83
C VAL A 75 0.07 -0.58 9.41
N LYS A 76 -1.06 -1.01 10.00
CA LYS A 76 -1.25 -2.39 10.45
C LYS A 76 -1.19 -3.38 9.30
N PHE A 77 -1.66 -3.00 8.10
CA PHE A 77 -1.55 -3.84 6.89
C PHE A 77 -0.11 -4.32 6.65
N ILE A 78 0.88 -3.42 6.73
CA ILE A 78 2.30 -3.76 6.55
C ILE A 78 2.72 -4.86 7.55
N ARG A 79 2.33 -4.72 8.81
CA ARG A 79 2.70 -5.67 9.88
C ARG A 79 1.94 -7.00 9.78
N ASP A 80 0.66 -6.97 9.41
CA ASP A 80 -0.17 -8.17 9.22
C ASP A 80 0.32 -9.03 8.05
N PHE A 81 0.94 -8.42 7.04
CA PHE A 81 1.40 -9.08 5.82
C PHE A 81 2.91 -8.95 5.62
N SER A 82 3.69 -8.88 6.70
CA SER A 82 5.14 -8.64 6.70
C SER A 82 5.92 -9.52 5.72
N GLU A 83 5.58 -10.81 5.65
CA GLU A 83 6.21 -11.79 4.75
C GLU A 83 5.67 -11.77 3.31
N ARG A 84 4.74 -10.87 3.00
CA ARG A 84 4.06 -10.78 1.71
C ARG A 84 4.16 -9.39 1.08
N ILE A 85 4.80 -8.41 1.72
CA ILE A 85 5.08 -7.12 1.07
C ILE A 85 6.26 -7.28 0.11
N TYR A 86 5.96 -7.34 -1.19
CA TYR A 86 6.97 -7.58 -2.23
C TYR A 86 7.39 -6.30 -2.95
N HIS A 87 6.55 -5.28 -2.90
CA HIS A 87 6.80 -3.98 -3.48
C HIS A 87 6.03 -2.90 -2.71
N VAL A 88 6.46 -1.64 -2.83
CA VAL A 88 5.86 -0.51 -2.13
C VAL A 88 5.67 0.65 -3.11
N HIS A 89 4.45 1.15 -3.18
CA HIS A 89 4.08 2.42 -3.77
C HIS A 89 3.95 3.50 -2.69
N MET A 90 4.71 4.57 -2.87
CA MET A 90 4.54 5.83 -2.19
C MET A 90 3.50 6.62 -3.00
N LYS A 91 2.24 6.51 -2.59
CA LYS A 91 1.09 7.22 -3.17
C LYS A 91 0.31 7.90 -2.06
N ASP A 92 -0.07 9.15 -2.28
CA ASP A 92 -0.80 9.94 -1.30
C ASP A 92 -2.27 10.12 -1.69
N ALA A 93 -3.11 10.24 -0.68
CA ALA A 93 -4.50 10.60 -0.83
C ALA A 93 -4.93 11.42 0.37
N TRP A 94 -5.88 12.32 0.15
CA TRP A 94 -6.55 13.03 1.23
C TRP A 94 -7.98 12.52 1.40
N TRP A 95 -8.60 12.72 2.55
CA TRP A 95 -10.01 12.42 2.76
C TRP A 95 -10.66 13.38 3.77
N GLY A 96 -11.95 13.63 3.61
CA GLY A 96 -12.72 14.56 4.45
C GLY A 96 -12.58 16.04 4.07
N HIS A 97 -12.05 16.36 2.89
CA HIS A 97 -11.82 17.74 2.43
C HIS A 97 -12.93 18.30 1.50
N GLY A 98 -13.92 17.48 1.13
CA GLY A 98 -15.07 17.89 0.33
C GLY A 98 -16.20 18.55 1.14
N ASP A 99 -17.31 18.92 0.48
CA ASP A 99 -18.49 19.53 1.12
C ASP A 99 -19.44 18.53 1.80
N GLY A 100 -19.12 17.24 1.73
CA GLY A 100 -19.90 16.14 2.32
C GLY A 100 -21.02 15.60 1.42
N SER A 101 -21.23 16.13 0.22
CA SER A 101 -22.25 15.63 -0.72
C SER A 101 -21.83 14.39 -1.51
N VAL A 102 -20.52 14.15 -1.65
CA VAL A 102 -19.96 12.96 -2.30
C VAL A 102 -19.22 12.13 -1.26
N GLY A 103 -19.71 10.92 -0.97
CA GLY A 103 -19.11 10.01 0.00
C GLY A 103 -17.90 9.22 -0.53
N VAL A 104 -17.42 8.27 0.27
CA VAL A 104 -16.22 7.44 -0.03
C VAL A 104 -16.30 6.67 -1.34
N PHE A 105 -17.50 6.32 -1.82
CA PHE A 105 -17.70 5.66 -3.12
C PHE A 105 -17.64 6.62 -4.32
N GLY A 106 -17.36 7.91 -4.11
CA GLY A 106 -17.11 8.90 -5.17
C GLY A 106 -18.33 9.40 -5.93
N GLY A 107 -19.50 8.76 -5.80
CA GLY A 107 -20.77 9.24 -6.38
C GLY A 107 -20.75 9.40 -7.90
N HIS A 108 -19.84 8.70 -8.60
CA HIS A 108 -19.56 8.86 -10.03
C HIS A 108 -19.18 10.29 -10.46
N THR A 109 -18.64 11.09 -9.55
CA THR A 109 -18.02 12.38 -9.89
C THR A 109 -16.62 12.18 -10.46
N ASP A 110 -16.18 13.13 -11.28
CA ASP A 110 -14.83 13.15 -11.82
C ASP A 110 -13.79 13.40 -10.72
N PHE A 111 -12.57 12.90 -10.89
CA PHE A 111 -11.44 13.36 -10.09
C PHE A 111 -11.32 14.88 -10.15
N THR A 112 -10.82 15.48 -9.09
CA THR A 112 -10.72 16.93 -8.89
C THR A 112 -12.03 17.67 -8.57
N ASP A 113 -13.19 17.02 -8.66
CA ASP A 113 -14.44 17.61 -8.18
C ASP A 113 -14.32 17.99 -6.69
N SER A 114 -14.61 19.26 -6.38
CA SER A 114 -14.43 19.83 -5.04
C SER A 114 -15.33 19.20 -3.98
N ARG A 115 -16.35 18.45 -4.38
CA ARG A 115 -17.30 17.79 -3.47
C ARG A 115 -16.80 16.45 -2.97
N ARG A 116 -15.83 15.83 -3.65
CA ARG A 116 -15.35 14.48 -3.35
C ARG A 116 -14.87 14.36 -1.91
N TYR A 117 -15.28 13.28 -1.25
CA TYR A 117 -14.75 12.93 0.06
C TYR A 117 -13.23 12.73 0.03
N TRP A 118 -12.70 12.14 -1.03
CA TRP A 118 -11.27 11.85 -1.18
C TRP A 118 -10.80 12.07 -2.63
N ASP A 119 -9.51 12.28 -2.79
CA ASP A 119 -8.82 12.45 -4.07
C ASP A 119 -7.33 12.13 -3.91
N PHE A 120 -6.64 11.83 -5.01
CA PHE A 120 -5.19 11.61 -4.98
C PHE A 120 -4.44 12.94 -4.92
N ARG A 121 -3.35 12.94 -4.16
CA ARG A 121 -2.50 14.10 -3.92
C ARG A 121 -1.04 13.75 -4.21
N SER A 122 -0.25 14.76 -4.54
CA SER A 122 1.20 14.60 -4.55
C SER A 122 1.71 14.27 -3.14
N LEU A 123 2.76 13.46 -3.03
CA LEU A 123 3.34 13.06 -1.73
C LEU A 123 3.61 14.26 -0.82
N GLY A 124 3.05 14.23 0.39
CA GLY A 124 3.16 15.28 1.39
C GLY A 124 2.03 16.32 1.35
N HIS A 125 1.06 16.17 0.45
CA HIS A 125 -0.13 17.02 0.34
C HIS A 125 -1.43 16.29 0.70
N GLY A 126 -1.36 15.00 1.02
CA GLY A 126 -2.49 14.22 1.51
C GLY A 126 -2.43 13.93 3.01
N ASP A 127 -3.22 12.94 3.44
CA ASP A 127 -3.44 12.61 4.84
C ASP A 127 -2.72 11.30 5.26
N ILE A 128 -1.99 10.66 4.34
CA ILE A 128 -1.21 9.45 4.63
C ILE A 128 -0.05 9.78 5.57
N GLN A 129 0.08 9.01 6.65
CA GLN A 129 1.15 9.16 7.64
C GLN A 129 2.39 8.38 7.21
N PHE A 130 3.23 9.00 6.38
CA PHE A 130 4.42 8.33 5.83
C PHE A 130 5.49 7.99 6.87
N GLU A 131 5.61 8.75 7.96
CA GLU A 131 6.53 8.41 9.06
C GLU A 131 6.20 7.02 9.63
N ASP A 132 4.92 6.77 9.92
CA ASP A 132 4.45 5.49 10.48
C ASP A 132 4.64 4.34 9.48
N ILE A 133 4.51 4.61 8.18
CA ILE A 133 4.78 3.65 7.10
C ILE A 133 6.25 3.29 7.09
N ILE A 134 7.16 4.26 7.09
CA ILE A 134 8.60 4.00 7.06
C ILE A 134 9.04 3.22 8.31
N VAL A 135 8.51 3.56 9.49
CA VAL A 135 8.73 2.78 10.72
C VAL A 135 8.24 1.34 10.54
N ALA A 136 7.01 1.13 10.04
CA ALA A 136 6.47 -0.22 9.87
C ALA A 136 7.24 -1.04 8.82
N LEU A 137 7.71 -0.42 7.72
CA LEU A 137 8.56 -1.08 6.72
C LEU A 137 9.92 -1.48 7.31
N ASN A 138 10.51 -0.60 8.13
CA ASN A 138 11.72 -0.90 8.88
C ASN A 138 11.51 -2.05 9.89
N ASP A 139 10.38 -2.07 10.60
CA ASP A 139 10.02 -3.14 11.57
C ASP A 139 10.00 -4.53 10.90
N ILE A 140 9.50 -4.61 9.66
CA ILE A 140 9.43 -5.87 8.90
C ILE A 140 10.69 -6.17 8.08
N GLY A 141 11.67 -5.25 8.09
CA GLY A 141 12.92 -5.39 7.35
C GLY A 141 12.75 -5.31 5.82
N TYR A 142 11.75 -4.57 5.32
CA TYR A 142 11.59 -4.36 3.89
C TYR A 142 12.80 -3.59 3.33
N ALA A 143 13.47 -4.16 2.34
CA ALA A 143 14.68 -3.61 1.73
C ALA A 143 14.54 -3.39 0.21
N GLY A 144 13.30 -3.48 -0.31
CA GLY A 144 12.99 -3.19 -1.71
C GLY A 144 12.91 -1.69 -1.99
N PRO A 145 12.63 -1.30 -3.25
CA PRO A 145 12.48 0.11 -3.61
C PRO A 145 11.20 0.72 -3.00
N LEU A 146 11.26 2.03 -2.75
CA LEU A 146 10.08 2.87 -2.54
C LEU A 146 9.72 3.51 -3.89
N SER A 147 8.81 2.90 -4.64
CA SER A 147 8.39 3.42 -5.94
C SER A 147 7.41 4.56 -5.75
N ILE A 148 7.47 5.60 -6.56
CA ILE A 148 6.54 6.74 -6.49
C ILE A 148 5.52 6.58 -7.60
N GLU A 149 4.27 6.35 -7.23
CA GLU A 149 3.15 6.46 -8.15
C GLU A 149 2.55 7.86 -7.99
N TRP A 150 3.00 8.78 -8.85
CA TRP A 150 2.57 10.17 -8.75
C TRP A 150 1.20 10.37 -9.40
N GLU A 151 0.23 10.85 -8.61
CA GLU A 151 -1.10 11.22 -9.10
C GLU A 151 -1.64 12.42 -8.32
N ASP A 152 -1.84 13.53 -9.03
CA ASP A 152 -2.51 14.73 -8.49
C ASP A 152 -3.12 15.53 -9.64
N GLY A 153 -4.44 15.45 -9.80
CA GLY A 153 -5.13 16.18 -10.87
C GLY A 153 -5.11 17.71 -10.73
N ARG A 154 -4.61 18.24 -9.61
CA ARG A 154 -4.53 19.68 -9.31
C ARG A 154 -3.10 20.24 -9.39
N MET A 155 -2.11 19.41 -9.73
CA MET A 155 -0.70 19.80 -9.75
C MET A 155 -0.05 19.45 -11.10
N ASP A 156 0.97 20.20 -11.53
CA ASP A 156 1.78 19.82 -12.68
C ASP A 156 2.61 18.56 -12.37
N ARG A 157 2.63 17.60 -13.29
CA ARG A 157 3.26 16.29 -13.08
C ARG A 157 4.77 16.32 -12.92
N VAL A 158 5.47 17.26 -13.60
CA VAL A 158 6.94 17.32 -13.53
C VAL A 158 7.35 17.99 -12.23
N HIS A 159 6.66 19.08 -11.87
CA HIS A 159 6.81 19.73 -10.59
C HIS A 159 6.51 18.78 -9.43
N GLY A 160 5.33 18.16 -9.44
CA GLY A 160 4.90 17.24 -8.39
C GLY A 160 5.77 15.99 -8.31
N GLY A 161 6.18 15.41 -9.45
CA GLY A 161 7.09 14.27 -9.45
C GLY A 161 8.47 14.59 -8.85
N ALA A 162 9.00 15.79 -9.13
CA ALA A 162 10.26 16.25 -8.53
C ALA A 162 10.14 16.47 -7.02
N GLU A 163 9.04 17.08 -6.57
CA GLU A 163 8.76 17.31 -5.16
C GLU A 163 8.53 15.99 -4.41
N ALA A 164 7.73 15.08 -4.98
CA ALA A 164 7.47 13.76 -4.44
C ALA A 164 8.77 12.96 -4.28
N ALA A 165 9.68 13.00 -5.27
CA ALA A 165 10.98 12.36 -5.17
C ALA A 165 11.87 12.96 -4.06
N ALA A 166 11.78 14.26 -3.81
CA ALA A 166 12.48 14.90 -2.69
C ALA A 166 11.85 14.51 -1.34
N PHE A 167 10.52 14.47 -1.28
CA PHE A 167 9.77 14.05 -0.08
C PHE A 167 10.09 12.61 0.31
N THR A 168 10.02 11.65 -0.63
CA THR A 168 10.33 10.25 -0.35
C THR A 168 11.72 10.08 0.23
N ARG A 169 12.74 10.75 -0.33
CA ARG A 169 14.11 10.72 0.21
C ARG A 169 14.24 11.35 1.59
N LYS A 170 13.37 12.30 1.93
CA LYS A 170 13.38 12.97 3.23
C LYS A 170 12.82 12.06 4.33
N VAL A 171 11.75 11.31 4.03
CA VAL A 171 11.10 10.41 4.99
C VAL A 171 11.79 9.04 5.06
N ASP A 172 12.47 8.61 4.00
CA ASP A 172 13.25 7.37 3.99
C ASP A 172 14.52 7.52 4.85
N PHE A 173 14.43 7.10 6.11
CA PHE A 173 15.54 7.09 7.04
C PHE A 173 16.04 5.66 7.32
N LYS A 174 17.35 5.55 7.51
CA LYS A 174 17.98 4.29 7.88
C LYS A 174 17.69 3.96 9.36
N PRO A 175 17.25 2.74 9.69
CA PRO A 175 17.05 2.35 11.07
C PRO A 175 18.40 2.25 11.82
N ASN A 176 18.35 2.46 13.14
CA ASN A 176 19.51 2.25 14.00
C ASN A 176 19.82 0.74 14.11
N THR A 177 21.07 0.34 13.86
CA THR A 177 21.51 -1.06 13.95
C THR A 177 21.93 -1.48 15.36
N SER A 178 22.12 -0.52 16.26
CA SER A 178 22.54 -0.76 17.64
C SER A 178 21.32 -0.71 18.57
N ALA A 179 21.29 -1.60 19.57
CA ALA A 179 20.30 -1.51 20.64
C ALA A 179 20.44 -0.16 21.35
N PHE A 180 19.34 0.57 21.46
CA PHE A 180 19.32 1.93 22.03
C PHE A 180 19.95 1.95 23.43
N ASP A 181 19.57 1.01 24.29
CA ASP A 181 20.08 0.93 25.67
C ASP A 181 21.58 0.55 25.73
N ALA A 182 22.08 -0.22 24.75
CA ALA A 182 23.49 -0.61 24.70
C ALA A 182 24.44 0.57 24.40
N ALA A 183 23.91 1.69 23.89
CA ALA A 183 24.67 2.93 23.71
C ALA A 183 24.93 3.68 25.04
N PHE A 184 24.20 3.33 26.10
CA PHE A 184 24.33 3.94 27.42
C PHE A 184 25.08 3.07 28.43
N ASP A 185 25.41 1.82 28.07
CA ASP A 185 26.29 0.97 28.86
C ASP A 185 27.72 1.52 28.83
N GLN A 186 28.23 1.95 29.99
CA GLN A 186 29.57 2.56 30.19
C GLN A 186 30.76 1.73 29.69
N LYS A 187 30.55 0.47 29.30
CA LYS A 187 31.60 -0.36 28.67
C LYS A 187 31.85 -0.03 27.20
N ASN A 188 30.92 0.68 26.55
CA ASN A 188 30.99 1.06 25.13
C ASN A 188 31.15 2.59 24.92
N GLN A 189 31.38 3.36 25.99
CA GLN A 189 31.80 4.77 25.95
C GLN A 189 33.32 4.86 26.08
#